data_AF-A0A485KJU6-F1
#
_entry.id   AF-A0A485KJU6-F1
#
_cell.length_a   1.000
_cell.length_b   1.000
_cell.length_c   1.000
_cell.angle_alpha   90.00
_cell.angle_beta   90.00
_cell.angle_gamma   90.00
#
_symmetry.space_group_name_H-M   'P 1'
#
loop_
_entity.id
_entity.type
_entity.pdbx_description
1 polymer ?
#
loop_
_entity_poly.entity_id
_entity_poly.type
_entity_poly.pdbx_seq_one_letter_code
_entity_poly.pdbx_strand_id
1 'polypeptide(L)'
;MLSAKAKVCAAVTPEEDSKKALWSSVVTAHDFQAGTLVVTLVTPIAVSDVSNTSKWMWFHGGGPCGVWKFSHADSTGHILTCTPPSSKDQTDGAAWELAALVDGENLTMRLASPPPLSTAGPTPIVCSILPPLVAYCRTTIFNVFEIDTVRQAFSADVFFEVRFRGIAAKNFPESAVAALFETLHVNADVIECLNTISIDGEVQKWTSYGPSSRQPEAFMDYTFKLRFKACFSELLELQEFPFDQQSLHVSLTINQPTSLVTFRANDTYPSLFLVNNFAASNVFDVITAEHVLADVGVSDPSESSSGYRYHCVDFQVVLQRKPGFYISNVMVPVSLLTYLGFLSFGIESTRTRMVTSARLAISVTLLLTTVAYKFATAGALPQISYMTSLDRYVTFTSLSMCLLAVENAVFPWVCSGGVDSCFDDEQTLMWTLFGLFTAGIGVAAILALRVMRCRHAANRVLLEQHHLRLLVARHHPAKSTKTRDAMYAALLERMQLPPVALVRQKQAKTHQPGLDATREAQGKAHLDAIAAAGS
;
A
#
# COMPACT_ATOMS: atom_id res chain seq x y z
N MET A 1 -30.90 19.12 -4.10
CA MET A 1 -30.44 20.48 -3.74
C MET A 1 -30.23 20.47 -2.22
N LEU A 2 -29.04 20.58 -1.62
CA LEU A 2 -27.86 21.35 -1.95
C LEU A 2 -26.56 20.57 -1.63
N SER A 3 -25.64 20.60 -2.60
CA SER A 3 -24.17 20.70 -2.49
C SER A 3 -23.47 20.11 -1.24
N ALA A 4 -23.19 18.80 -1.28
CA ALA A 4 -22.07 18.21 -0.54
C ALA A 4 -20.86 18.13 -1.50
N LYS A 5 -19.88 19.02 -1.30
CA LYS A 5 -18.58 18.96 -1.99
C LYS A 5 -17.90 17.64 -1.61
N ALA A 6 -17.89 16.71 -2.54
CA ALA A 6 -17.13 15.48 -2.47
C ALA A 6 -15.63 15.83 -2.53
N LYS A 7 -14.91 15.69 -1.41
CA LYS A 7 -13.46 15.47 -1.45
C LYS A 7 -13.24 13.97 -1.66
N VAL A 8 -13.36 13.57 -2.91
CA VAL A 8 -12.86 12.29 -3.42
C VAL A 8 -11.33 12.42 -3.40
N CYS A 9 -10.63 11.63 -2.58
CA CYS A 9 -9.24 11.27 -2.87
C CYS A 9 -9.29 10.46 -4.16
N ALA A 10 -9.26 11.17 -5.28
CA ALA A 10 -9.08 10.56 -6.58
C ALA A 10 -7.70 9.92 -6.56
N ALA A 11 -7.65 8.67 -6.99
CA ALA A 11 -6.43 8.06 -7.49
C ALA A 11 -5.82 9.03 -8.51
N VAL A 12 -4.84 9.81 -8.08
CA VAL A 12 -4.02 10.58 -8.99
C VAL A 12 -3.08 9.56 -9.61
N THR A 13 -3.51 8.98 -10.73
CA THR A 13 -2.59 8.57 -11.78
C THR A 13 -1.63 9.74 -11.98
N PRO A 14 -0.32 9.59 -11.69
CA PRO A 14 0.60 10.70 -11.74
C PRO A 14 0.95 10.96 -13.21
N GLU A 15 0.07 11.63 -13.95
CA GLU A 15 0.30 11.83 -15.39
C GLU A 15 -0.14 13.17 -15.99
N GLU A 16 -0.56 14.16 -15.20
CA GLU A 16 -0.93 15.48 -15.77
C GLU A 16 0.04 16.65 -15.53
N ASP A 17 1.08 16.52 -14.71
CA ASP A 17 2.02 17.64 -14.49
C ASP A 17 3.28 17.62 -15.39
N SER A 18 3.47 16.62 -16.25
CA SER A 18 4.67 16.54 -17.11
C SER A 18 4.60 17.40 -18.38
N LYS A 19 3.71 18.39 -18.47
CA LYS A 19 3.66 19.35 -19.59
C LYS A 19 4.46 20.64 -19.37
N LYS A 20 5.10 20.82 -18.22
CA LYS A 20 6.24 21.75 -18.16
C LYS A 20 7.44 21.02 -18.76
N ALA A 21 7.75 21.32 -20.02
CA ALA A 21 9.03 20.95 -20.60
C ALA A 21 10.11 21.32 -19.57
N LEU A 22 10.91 20.33 -19.14
CA LEU A 22 12.07 20.62 -18.30
C LEU A 22 12.86 21.72 -19.01
N TRP A 23 13.07 22.82 -18.31
CA TRP A 23 13.70 24.01 -18.86
C TRP A 23 15.03 23.64 -19.54
N SER A 24 15.26 24.23 -20.71
CA SER A 24 16.49 24.10 -21.48
C SER A 24 16.90 25.45 -22.08
N SER A 25 18.20 25.70 -22.13
CA SER A 25 18.77 26.92 -22.73
C SER A 25 20.10 26.62 -23.41
N VAL A 26 20.37 27.34 -24.50
CA VAL A 26 21.69 27.36 -25.14
C VAL A 26 22.66 28.15 -24.26
N VAL A 27 23.89 27.67 -24.17
CA VAL A 27 25.02 28.28 -23.45
C VAL A 27 25.84 29.10 -24.45
N THR A 28 26.02 30.39 -24.15
CA THR A 28 26.79 31.33 -24.99
C THR A 28 28.26 31.39 -24.59
N ALA A 29 28.55 31.26 -23.29
CA ALA A 29 29.90 31.25 -22.74
C ALA A 29 29.96 30.37 -21.49
N HIS A 30 31.08 29.70 -21.25
CA HIS A 30 31.36 28.98 -20.02
C HIS A 30 32.78 29.29 -19.56
N ASP A 31 32.98 29.46 -18.25
CA ASP A 31 34.28 29.69 -17.63
C ASP A 31 34.40 28.86 -16.35
N PHE A 32 35.61 28.36 -16.05
CA PHE A 32 35.86 27.55 -14.87
C PHE A 32 36.65 28.36 -13.86
N GLN A 33 35.97 28.86 -12.82
CA GLN A 33 36.54 29.74 -11.82
C GLN A 33 36.57 29.04 -10.45
N ALA A 34 37.77 28.90 -9.88
CA ALA A 34 37.99 28.39 -8.52
C ALA A 34 37.23 27.08 -8.18
N GLY A 35 37.12 26.15 -9.14
CA GLY A 35 36.42 24.89 -8.94
C GLY A 35 34.90 24.95 -9.15
N THR A 36 34.37 26.05 -9.69
CA THR A 36 32.97 26.22 -10.07
C THR A 36 32.85 26.56 -11.54
N LEU A 37 31.82 26.02 -12.20
CA LEU A 37 31.50 26.28 -13.59
C LEU A 37 30.52 27.45 -13.66
N VAL A 38 30.93 28.54 -14.29
CA VAL A 38 30.09 29.72 -14.55
C VAL A 38 29.61 29.66 -15.99
N VAL A 39 28.30 29.71 -16.21
CA VAL A 39 27.66 29.50 -17.52
C VAL A 39 26.76 30.68 -17.84
N THR A 40 26.91 31.25 -19.04
CA THR A 40 26.03 32.30 -19.57
C THR A 40 24.99 31.70 -20.52
N LEU A 41 23.73 32.07 -20.34
CA LEU A 41 22.57 31.47 -20.99
C LEU A 41 21.83 32.44 -21.91
N VAL A 42 21.29 31.91 -23.00
CA VAL A 42 20.38 32.64 -23.90
C VAL A 42 19.01 32.88 -23.24
N THR A 43 18.39 31.84 -22.69
CA THR A 43 17.09 31.91 -22.02
C THR A 43 17.31 31.92 -20.51
N PRO A 44 16.73 32.86 -19.76
CA PRO A 44 16.92 32.89 -18.30
C PRO A 44 16.18 31.74 -17.64
N ILE A 45 16.71 31.26 -16.51
CA ILE A 45 16.00 30.32 -15.63
C ILE A 45 15.18 31.10 -14.60
N ALA A 46 13.90 30.76 -14.44
CA ALA A 46 13.08 31.36 -13.39
C ALA A 46 13.44 30.74 -12.03
N VAL A 47 13.54 31.57 -10.99
CA VAL A 47 13.89 31.11 -9.62
C VAL A 47 12.88 30.07 -9.10
N SER A 48 11.62 30.15 -9.52
CA SER A 48 10.56 29.17 -9.19
C SER A 48 10.76 27.79 -9.82
N ASP A 49 11.43 27.72 -10.98
CA ASP A 49 11.71 26.45 -11.66
C ASP A 49 12.92 25.74 -11.04
N VAL A 50 13.82 26.50 -10.42
CA VAL A 50 14.97 25.96 -9.67
C VAL A 50 14.55 25.37 -8.32
N SER A 51 13.64 26.03 -7.58
CA SER A 51 13.26 25.60 -6.23
C SER A 51 12.50 24.27 -6.22
N ASN A 52 11.79 23.96 -7.31
CA ASN A 52 10.89 22.80 -7.41
C ASN A 52 11.49 21.61 -8.18
N THR A 53 12.71 21.74 -8.71
CA THR A 53 13.35 20.70 -9.53
C THR A 53 14.49 20.00 -8.80
N SER A 54 15.15 19.05 -9.47
CA SER A 54 16.25 18.25 -8.92
C SER A 54 17.45 19.09 -8.48
N LYS A 55 17.54 20.38 -8.86
CA LYS A 55 18.74 21.24 -8.74
C LYS A 55 19.96 20.66 -9.46
N TRP A 56 19.78 19.62 -10.26
CA TRP A 56 20.81 19.02 -11.08
C TRP A 56 20.56 19.41 -12.53
N MET A 57 21.63 19.76 -13.22
CA MET A 57 21.61 20.18 -14.61
C MET A 57 22.56 19.29 -15.41
N TRP A 58 22.20 19.04 -16.66
CA TRP A 58 23.06 18.29 -17.56
C TRP A 58 23.38 19.13 -18.80
N PHE A 59 24.61 18.99 -19.28
CA PHE A 59 25.14 19.72 -20.42
C PHE A 59 25.40 18.78 -21.59
N HIS A 60 24.95 19.15 -22.78
CA HIS A 60 25.18 18.38 -24.00
C HIS A 60 25.57 19.28 -25.18
N GLY A 61 26.24 18.73 -26.20
CA GLY A 61 26.67 19.49 -27.38
C GLY A 61 28.11 20.03 -27.34
N GLY A 62 28.98 19.50 -26.46
CA GLY A 62 30.38 19.92 -26.30
C GLY A 62 30.62 20.76 -25.03
N GLY A 63 31.88 20.98 -24.64
CA GLY A 63 32.25 21.77 -23.45
C GLY A 63 32.43 20.92 -22.17
N PRO A 64 32.00 21.42 -20.98
CA PRO A 64 32.31 20.78 -19.69
C PRO A 64 31.69 19.37 -19.52
N CYS A 65 30.63 19.06 -20.28
CA CYS A 65 29.92 17.77 -20.31
C CYS A 65 29.44 17.25 -18.93
N GLY A 66 28.56 16.26 -18.92
CA GLY A 66 28.11 15.60 -17.70
C GLY A 66 27.07 16.36 -16.87
N VAL A 67 26.98 15.98 -15.59
CA VAL A 67 25.96 16.44 -14.62
C VAL A 67 26.59 17.36 -13.59
N TRP A 68 25.96 18.51 -13.38
CA TRP A 68 26.43 19.54 -12.45
C TRP A 68 25.31 19.95 -11.51
N LYS A 69 25.67 20.34 -10.29
CA LYS A 69 24.71 20.82 -9.31
C LYS A 69 24.57 22.33 -9.43
N PHE A 70 23.35 22.81 -9.56
CA PHE A 70 23.03 24.23 -9.53
C PHE A 70 23.31 24.80 -8.12
N SER A 71 24.13 25.86 -8.03
CA SER A 71 24.43 26.55 -6.77
C SER A 71 23.74 27.91 -6.68
N HIS A 72 23.94 28.80 -7.65
CA HIS A 72 23.37 30.16 -7.62
C HIS A 72 23.14 30.70 -9.03
N ALA A 73 22.02 31.43 -9.23
CA ALA A 73 21.74 32.21 -10.43
C ALA A 73 21.83 33.70 -10.09
N ASP A 74 22.38 34.49 -11.02
CA ASP A 74 22.35 35.95 -10.91
C ASP A 74 20.90 36.49 -10.93
N SER A 75 20.73 37.74 -10.48
CA SER A 75 19.47 38.49 -10.42
C SER A 75 18.66 38.49 -11.73
N THR A 76 19.34 38.30 -12.87
CA THR A 76 18.75 38.25 -14.21
C THR A 76 18.43 36.84 -14.70
N GLY A 77 18.91 35.78 -14.02
CA GLY A 77 18.72 34.38 -14.41
C GLY A 77 19.54 33.92 -15.62
N HIS A 78 20.37 34.80 -16.20
CA HIS A 78 21.19 34.52 -17.39
C HIS A 78 22.58 33.95 -17.06
N ILE A 79 23.09 34.17 -15.85
CA ILE A 79 24.37 33.60 -15.40
C ILE A 79 24.06 32.58 -14.32
N LEU A 80 24.51 31.33 -14.54
CA LEU A 80 24.43 30.26 -13.56
C LEU A 80 25.82 29.94 -13.06
N THR A 81 25.92 29.72 -11.76
CA THR A 81 27.05 29.04 -11.16
C THR A 81 26.63 27.61 -10.83
N CYS A 82 27.49 26.68 -11.24
CA CYS A 82 27.31 25.25 -11.10
C CYS A 82 28.53 24.68 -10.36
N THR A 83 28.28 23.90 -9.33
CA THR A 83 29.35 23.20 -8.60
C THR A 83 29.54 21.79 -9.17
N PRO A 84 30.78 21.29 -9.22
CA PRO A 84 31.05 19.94 -9.66
C PRO A 84 30.36 18.92 -8.74
N PRO A 85 30.05 17.74 -9.27
CA PRO A 85 29.34 16.68 -8.55
C PRO A 85 30.09 16.12 -7.33
N SER A 86 31.42 16.17 -7.33
CA SER A 86 32.30 15.71 -6.26
C SER A 86 33.55 16.61 -6.16
N SER A 87 34.08 16.82 -4.96
CA SER A 87 35.34 17.55 -4.75
C SER A 87 36.57 16.80 -5.26
N LYS A 88 36.43 15.50 -5.58
CA LYS A 88 37.51 14.64 -6.07
C LYS A 88 37.60 14.55 -7.60
N ASP A 89 36.57 14.98 -8.33
CA ASP A 89 36.53 14.98 -9.80
C ASP A 89 36.90 16.35 -10.36
N GLN A 90 38.05 16.88 -9.93
CA GLN A 90 38.80 17.89 -10.68
C GLN A 90 39.67 17.16 -11.71
N THR A 91 39.06 16.57 -12.74
CA THR A 91 39.81 16.06 -13.88
C THR A 91 39.13 16.43 -15.19
N ASP A 92 39.98 16.88 -16.11
CA ASP A 92 39.68 17.35 -17.45
C ASP A 92 38.57 16.57 -18.14
N GLY A 93 37.57 17.31 -18.65
CA GLY A 93 36.62 16.88 -19.67
C GLY A 93 35.94 15.53 -19.42
N ALA A 94 34.77 15.54 -18.78
CA ALA A 94 33.96 14.32 -18.66
C ALA A 94 33.78 13.66 -20.04
N ALA A 95 34.39 12.49 -20.23
CA ALA A 95 34.44 11.75 -21.50
C ALA A 95 33.08 11.12 -21.90
N TRP A 96 31.97 11.61 -21.32
CA TRP A 96 30.64 11.06 -21.44
C TRP A 96 29.58 12.15 -21.46
N GLU A 97 28.49 11.86 -22.16
CA GLU A 97 27.33 12.72 -22.31
C GLU A 97 26.05 11.94 -21.97
N LEU A 98 25.01 12.65 -21.52
CA LEU A 98 23.68 12.09 -21.38
C LEU A 98 22.91 12.28 -22.69
N ALA A 99 22.08 11.32 -23.06
CA ALA A 99 21.22 11.41 -24.23
C ALA A 99 19.78 11.02 -23.85
N ALA A 100 18.81 11.78 -24.34
CA ALA A 100 17.40 11.41 -24.17
C ALA A 100 17.06 10.21 -25.05
N LEU A 101 16.44 9.19 -24.47
CA LEU A 101 16.09 7.97 -25.18
C LEU A 101 14.67 8.01 -25.76
N VAL A 102 13.69 8.31 -24.90
CA VAL A 102 12.25 8.41 -25.21
C VAL A 102 11.59 9.28 -24.13
N ASP A 103 10.53 10.01 -24.47
CA ASP A 103 9.74 10.79 -23.50
C ASP A 103 9.26 9.92 -22.32
N GLY A 104 9.71 10.26 -21.11
CA GLY A 104 9.32 9.62 -19.86
C GLY A 104 10.17 8.41 -19.45
N GLU A 105 11.32 8.18 -20.08
CA GLU A 105 12.35 7.23 -19.63
C GLU A 105 13.59 7.97 -19.09
N ASN A 106 14.53 7.21 -18.52
CA ASN A 106 15.79 7.78 -18.01
C ASN A 106 16.64 8.31 -19.16
N LEU A 107 17.44 9.33 -18.85
CA LEU A 107 18.55 9.72 -19.72
C LEU A 107 19.62 8.63 -19.72
N THR A 108 20.22 8.40 -20.89
CA THR A 108 21.23 7.37 -21.10
C THR A 108 22.63 7.98 -21.14
N MET A 109 23.53 7.49 -20.30
CA MET A 109 24.96 7.81 -20.35
C MET A 109 25.61 7.11 -21.56
N ARG A 110 26.32 7.89 -22.38
CA ARG A 110 27.13 7.39 -23.49
C ARG A 110 28.50 8.07 -23.47
N LEU A 111 29.51 7.42 -24.05
CA LEU A 111 30.81 8.08 -24.28
C LEU A 111 30.60 9.25 -25.23
N ALA A 112 31.25 10.39 -24.94
CA ALA A 112 31.19 11.56 -25.81
C ALA A 112 31.81 11.17 -27.17
N SER A 113 31.04 11.23 -28.25
CA SER A 113 31.59 10.96 -29.57
C SER A 113 32.61 12.05 -29.92
N PRO A 114 33.80 11.73 -30.48
CA PRO A 114 34.65 12.76 -31.07
C PRO A 114 33.83 13.49 -32.15
N PRO A 115 33.96 14.84 -32.26
CA PRO A 115 33.21 15.58 -33.26
C PRO A 115 33.48 14.96 -34.65
N PRO A 116 32.44 14.71 -35.46
CA PRO A 116 32.64 14.12 -36.78
C PRO A 116 33.59 15.00 -37.60
N LEU A 117 34.57 14.39 -38.26
CA LEU A 117 35.62 15.06 -39.03
C LEU A 117 35.12 15.83 -40.29
N SER A 118 33.82 16.07 -40.40
CA SER A 118 33.19 16.69 -41.56
C SER A 118 31.76 17.10 -41.20
N THR A 119 31.59 18.33 -40.70
CA THR A 119 30.55 19.30 -41.10
C THR A 119 30.67 20.56 -40.23
N ALA A 120 30.44 21.72 -40.85
CA ALA A 120 30.82 23.03 -40.35
C ALA A 120 30.04 23.52 -39.11
N GLY A 121 30.75 24.14 -38.16
CA GLY A 121 30.23 24.94 -37.05
C GLY A 121 30.44 24.32 -35.65
N PRO A 122 30.72 25.12 -34.60
CA PRO A 122 30.73 24.63 -33.22
C PRO A 122 29.32 24.16 -32.84
N THR A 123 29.18 22.92 -32.37
CA THR A 123 27.90 22.43 -31.84
C THR A 123 27.48 23.31 -30.67
N PRO A 124 26.25 23.85 -30.65
CA PRO A 124 25.81 24.70 -29.55
C PRO A 124 25.69 23.87 -28.28
N ILE A 125 26.34 24.33 -27.22
CA ILE A 125 26.25 23.72 -25.89
C ILE A 125 24.86 24.06 -25.35
N VAL A 126 24.12 23.05 -24.90
CA VAL A 126 22.78 23.22 -24.31
C VAL A 126 22.81 22.72 -22.87
N CYS A 127 22.23 23.52 -21.98
CA CYS A 127 22.05 23.21 -20.57
C CYS A 127 20.56 22.94 -20.32
N SER A 128 20.25 21.82 -19.67
CA SER A 128 18.87 21.46 -19.32
C SER A 128 18.78 20.96 -17.88
N ILE A 129 17.63 21.13 -17.24
CA ILE A 129 17.38 20.53 -15.92
C ILE A 129 17.35 19.01 -16.08
N LEU A 130 17.97 18.29 -15.15
CA LEU A 130 17.97 16.84 -15.13
C LEU A 130 16.57 16.33 -14.77
N PRO A 131 15.91 15.55 -15.65
CA PRO A 131 14.64 14.92 -15.34
C PRO A 131 14.81 13.93 -14.18
N PRO A 132 13.75 13.71 -13.40
CA PRO A 132 13.81 12.74 -12.32
C PRO A 132 14.15 11.36 -12.86
N LEU A 133 15.02 10.64 -12.17
CA LEU A 133 15.34 9.25 -12.45
C LEU A 133 14.10 8.39 -12.18
N VAL A 134 13.67 7.66 -13.19
CA VAL A 134 12.59 6.69 -13.13
C VAL A 134 13.15 5.36 -12.60
N ALA A 135 12.74 5.02 -11.39
CA ALA A 135 13.06 3.78 -10.70
C ALA A 135 11.92 2.78 -10.86
N TYR A 136 12.20 1.64 -11.46
CA TYR A 136 11.25 0.54 -11.62
C TYR A 136 11.38 -0.42 -10.43
N CYS A 137 10.38 -0.38 -9.55
CA CYS A 137 10.37 -1.12 -8.30
C CYS A 137 9.67 -2.47 -8.49
N ARG A 138 10.26 -3.50 -7.89
CA ARG A 138 9.74 -4.86 -7.81
C ARG A 138 10.00 -5.41 -6.42
N THR A 139 9.10 -6.28 -5.94
CA THR A 139 9.34 -7.09 -4.75
C THR A 139 9.14 -8.57 -5.01
N THR A 140 9.87 -9.40 -4.29
CA THR A 140 9.60 -10.82 -4.13
C THR A 140 9.44 -11.11 -2.64
N ILE A 141 8.26 -11.58 -2.25
CA ILE A 141 8.01 -12.02 -0.88
C ILE A 141 8.21 -13.54 -0.87
N PHE A 142 9.27 -13.99 -0.19
CA PHE A 142 9.62 -15.40 -0.12
C PHE A 142 8.76 -16.16 0.87
N ASN A 143 8.43 -15.52 2.00
CA ASN A 143 7.56 -16.13 2.99
C ASN A 143 6.96 -15.06 3.92
N VAL A 144 5.81 -15.40 4.51
CA VAL A 144 5.21 -14.68 5.64
C VAL A 144 5.12 -15.71 6.77
N PHE A 145 5.82 -15.43 7.86
CA PHE A 145 6.05 -16.37 8.97
C PHE A 145 4.96 -16.30 10.03
N GLU A 146 4.72 -15.10 10.56
CA GLU A 146 3.81 -14.86 11.67
C GLU A 146 2.96 -13.62 11.38
N ILE A 147 1.68 -13.67 11.74
CA ILE A 147 0.74 -12.55 11.62
C ILE A 147 0.13 -12.35 13.01
N ASP A 148 0.55 -11.29 13.70
CA ASP A 148 0.05 -10.93 15.02
C ASP A 148 -1.10 -9.93 14.88
N THR A 149 -2.31 -10.43 15.11
CA THR A 149 -3.55 -9.65 15.07
C THR A 149 -3.68 -8.58 16.15
N VAL A 150 -2.99 -8.74 17.28
CA VAL A 150 -3.05 -7.82 18.42
C VAL A 150 -1.99 -6.74 18.29
N ARG A 151 -0.76 -7.13 17.96
CA ARG A 151 0.33 -6.18 17.69
C ARG A 151 0.16 -5.43 16.37
N GLN A 152 -0.77 -5.86 15.51
CA GLN A 152 -0.99 -5.28 14.18
C GLN A 152 0.31 -5.29 13.38
N ALA A 153 0.90 -6.48 13.29
CA ALA A 153 2.19 -6.69 12.67
C ALA A 153 2.29 -8.07 12.03
N PHE A 154 3.17 -8.21 11.04
CA PHE A 154 3.49 -9.49 10.43
C PHE A 154 4.99 -9.60 10.11
N SER A 155 5.53 -10.81 10.14
CA SER A 155 6.94 -11.06 9.84
C SER A 155 7.10 -11.72 8.47
N ALA A 156 8.00 -11.21 7.64
CA ALA A 156 8.22 -11.71 6.28
C ALA A 156 9.68 -11.65 5.83
N ASP A 157 10.06 -12.54 4.90
CA ASP A 157 11.33 -12.50 4.14
C ASP A 157 11.06 -11.83 2.79
N VAL A 158 11.60 -10.64 2.61
CA VAL A 158 11.29 -9.77 1.47
C VAL A 158 12.57 -9.44 0.72
N PHE A 159 12.46 -9.45 -0.60
CA PHE A 159 13.49 -9.00 -1.53
C PHE A 159 12.96 -7.85 -2.38
N PHE A 160 13.65 -6.73 -2.35
CA PHE A 160 13.38 -5.58 -3.18
C PHE A 160 14.40 -5.45 -4.30
N GLU A 161 13.90 -5.06 -5.47
CA GLU A 161 14.70 -4.71 -6.62
C GLU A 161 14.24 -3.36 -7.16
N VAL A 162 15.14 -2.38 -7.14
CA VAL A 162 14.94 -1.06 -7.72
C VAL A 162 15.82 -0.95 -8.95
N ARG A 163 15.19 -0.87 -10.12
CA ARG A 163 15.88 -0.91 -11.42
C ARG A 163 15.81 0.42 -12.13
N PHE A 164 16.97 1.00 -12.43
CA PHE A 164 17.12 2.13 -13.33
C PHE A 164 17.41 1.62 -14.74
N ARG A 165 16.39 1.69 -15.59
CA ARG A 165 16.47 1.15 -16.95
C ARG A 165 17.16 2.11 -17.90
N GLY A 166 17.92 1.57 -18.85
CA GLY A 166 18.51 2.33 -19.94
C GLY A 166 19.44 3.46 -19.49
N ILE A 167 20.05 3.32 -18.31
CA ILE A 167 20.86 4.38 -17.69
C ILE A 167 22.17 4.60 -18.43
N ALA A 168 22.65 3.58 -19.17
CA ALA A 168 23.91 3.66 -19.89
C ALA A 168 23.88 2.85 -21.20
N ALA A 169 24.76 3.19 -22.15
CA ALA A 169 24.95 2.43 -23.39
C ALA A 169 25.69 1.10 -23.13
N LYS A 170 25.52 0.10 -24.00
CA LYS A 170 26.03 -1.29 -23.86
C LYS A 170 27.52 -1.46 -23.50
N ASN A 171 28.37 -0.46 -23.79
CA ASN A 171 29.81 -0.51 -23.54
C ASN A 171 30.28 0.55 -22.53
N PHE A 172 29.37 1.10 -21.74
CA PHE A 172 29.70 2.16 -20.78
C PHE A 172 30.17 1.55 -19.44
N PRO A 173 31.25 2.08 -18.83
CA PRO A 173 31.82 1.49 -17.61
C PRO A 173 30.89 1.65 -16.39
N GLU A 174 30.76 0.57 -15.62
CA GLU A 174 29.93 0.55 -14.40
C GLU A 174 30.39 1.58 -13.35
N SER A 175 31.70 1.81 -13.22
CA SER A 175 32.26 2.75 -12.26
C SER A 175 31.76 4.18 -12.45
N ALA A 176 31.57 4.61 -13.71
CA ALA A 176 31.05 5.95 -14.02
C ALA A 176 29.55 6.05 -13.69
N VAL A 177 28.79 4.98 -13.89
CA VAL A 177 27.37 4.90 -13.49
C VAL A 177 27.24 4.94 -11.96
N ALA A 178 28.07 4.18 -11.25
CA ALA A 178 28.11 4.19 -9.79
C ALA A 178 28.48 5.58 -9.24
N ALA A 179 29.48 6.25 -9.83
CA ALA A 179 29.86 7.61 -9.45
C ALA A 179 28.72 8.62 -9.67
N LEU A 180 27.93 8.47 -10.74
CA LEU A 180 26.73 9.29 -10.96
C LEU A 180 25.69 9.06 -9.86
N PHE A 181 25.40 7.81 -9.50
CA PHE A 181 24.44 7.50 -8.43
C PHE A 181 24.92 8.03 -7.06
N GLU A 182 26.22 7.90 -6.76
CA GLU A 182 26.83 8.48 -5.57
C GLU A 182 26.71 10.02 -5.56
N THR A 183 27.01 10.66 -6.68
CA THR A 183 26.84 12.10 -6.91
C THR A 183 25.41 12.55 -6.64
N LEU A 184 24.43 11.83 -7.17
CA LEU A 184 23.01 12.13 -6.99
C LEU A 184 22.50 11.72 -5.60
N HIS A 185 23.36 11.19 -4.72
CA HIS A 185 23.02 10.70 -3.39
C HIS A 185 21.95 9.59 -3.43
N VAL A 186 21.92 8.81 -4.50
CA VAL A 186 21.04 7.67 -4.69
C VAL A 186 21.87 6.41 -4.50
N ASN A 187 21.87 5.85 -3.30
CA ASN A 187 22.57 4.61 -2.96
C ASN A 187 21.62 3.62 -2.26
N ALA A 188 22.13 2.45 -1.92
CA ALA A 188 21.34 1.41 -1.26
C ALA A 188 20.97 1.73 0.20
N ASP A 189 21.56 2.77 0.80
CA ASP A 189 21.31 3.17 2.19
C ASP A 189 20.16 4.16 2.32
N VAL A 190 19.90 4.93 1.27
CA VAL A 190 18.77 5.86 1.16
C VAL A 190 17.47 5.13 0.80
N ILE A 191 17.54 3.85 0.39
CA ILE A 191 16.39 2.99 0.19
C ILE A 191 15.91 2.46 1.54
N GLU A 192 14.70 2.84 1.92
CA GLU A 192 14.11 2.53 3.22
C GLU A 192 12.75 1.86 3.06
N CYS A 193 12.37 1.07 4.07
CA CYS A 193 11.04 0.47 4.15
C CYS A 193 10.28 1.12 5.31
N LEU A 194 9.20 1.85 4.99
CA LEU A 194 8.55 2.77 5.94
C LEU A 194 7.85 2.05 7.09
N ASN A 195 7.26 0.89 6.82
CA ASN A 195 6.46 0.15 7.79
C ASN A 195 7.27 -0.93 8.54
N THR A 196 8.60 -0.85 8.56
CA THR A 196 9.44 -1.80 9.30
C THR A 196 9.49 -1.46 10.79
N ILE A 197 9.14 -2.43 11.64
CA ILE A 197 9.24 -2.35 13.11
C ILE A 197 10.62 -2.84 13.58
N SER A 198 11.02 -4.00 13.09
CA SER A 198 12.30 -4.63 13.45
C SER A 198 12.83 -5.45 12.28
N ILE A 199 14.15 -5.54 12.19
CA ILE A 199 14.86 -6.33 11.17
C ILE A 199 15.54 -7.50 11.88
N ASP A 200 15.32 -8.70 11.34
CA ASP A 200 15.90 -9.94 11.86
C ASP A 200 17.18 -10.26 11.08
N GLY A 201 18.33 -9.96 11.71
CA GLY A 201 19.66 -10.18 11.14
C GLY A 201 20.14 -9.01 10.28
N GLU A 202 21.04 -9.31 9.34
CA GLU A 202 21.67 -8.28 8.50
C GLU A 202 20.89 -8.06 7.20
N VAL A 203 20.81 -6.80 6.78
CA VAL A 203 20.24 -6.41 5.49
C VAL A 203 21.26 -6.68 4.39
N GLN A 204 20.98 -7.62 3.51
CA GLN A 204 21.82 -7.90 2.35
C GLN A 204 21.54 -6.85 1.28
N LYS A 205 22.55 -6.04 0.94
CA LYS A 205 22.47 -5.03 -0.12
C LYS A 205 23.52 -5.30 -1.17
N TRP A 206 23.13 -5.28 -2.44
CA TRP A 206 24.08 -5.38 -3.54
C TRP A 206 23.54 -4.65 -4.77
N THR A 207 24.46 -4.31 -5.66
CA THR A 207 24.15 -3.70 -6.94
C THR A 207 24.38 -4.71 -8.06
N SER A 208 23.73 -4.48 -9.19
CA SER A 208 23.97 -5.29 -10.39
C SER A 208 23.78 -4.43 -11.63
N TYR A 209 24.77 -4.51 -12.51
CA TYR A 209 24.80 -3.83 -13.80
C TYR A 209 24.75 -4.87 -14.92
N GLY A 210 23.84 -4.71 -15.87
CA GLY A 210 23.61 -5.72 -16.90
C GLY A 210 22.85 -5.19 -18.11
N PRO A 211 22.68 -6.01 -19.17
CA PRO A 211 21.99 -5.59 -20.38
C PRO A 211 20.53 -5.22 -20.08
N SER A 212 20.02 -4.24 -20.82
CA SER A 212 18.68 -3.71 -20.56
C SER A 212 17.60 -4.73 -20.85
N SER A 213 16.59 -4.74 -19.98
CA SER A 213 15.41 -5.61 -20.10
C SER A 213 14.57 -5.37 -21.36
N ARG A 214 14.60 -4.15 -21.93
CA ARG A 214 13.85 -3.81 -23.15
C ARG A 214 14.72 -3.91 -24.40
N GLN A 215 15.95 -3.41 -24.32
CA GLN A 215 16.86 -3.31 -25.46
C GLN A 215 18.27 -3.78 -25.06
N PRO A 216 18.46 -5.10 -24.94
CA PRO A 216 19.70 -5.68 -24.43
C PRO A 216 20.91 -5.42 -25.35
N GLU A 217 20.65 -5.09 -26.63
CA GLU A 217 21.70 -4.82 -27.61
C GLU A 217 22.22 -3.38 -27.59
N ALA A 218 21.46 -2.44 -27.02
CA ALA A 218 21.80 -1.02 -27.06
C ALA A 218 22.14 -0.44 -25.67
N PHE A 219 21.44 -0.90 -24.63
CA PHE A 219 21.48 -0.25 -23.32
C PHE A 219 21.77 -1.21 -22.17
N MET A 220 22.17 -0.64 -21.04
CA MET A 220 22.42 -1.30 -19.77
C MET A 220 21.51 -0.73 -18.68
N ASP A 221 21.04 -1.61 -17.81
CA ASP A 221 20.23 -1.29 -16.62
C ASP A 221 21.14 -1.37 -15.38
N TYR A 222 20.94 -0.46 -14.43
CA TYR A 222 21.59 -0.50 -13.11
C TYR A 222 20.54 -0.80 -12.03
N THR A 223 20.82 -1.76 -11.15
CA THR A 223 19.85 -2.26 -10.16
C THR A 223 20.41 -2.20 -8.75
N PHE A 224 19.61 -1.69 -7.82
CA PHE A 224 19.81 -1.87 -6.38
C PHE A 224 18.94 -3.02 -5.89
N LYS A 225 19.54 -3.91 -5.11
CA LYS A 225 18.89 -5.11 -4.58
C LYS A 225 19.06 -5.17 -3.08
N LEU A 226 17.97 -5.39 -2.38
CA LEU A 226 17.93 -5.48 -0.92
C LEU A 226 17.17 -6.74 -0.53
N ARG A 227 17.72 -7.54 0.39
CA ARG A 227 17.01 -8.68 0.98
C ARG A 227 17.18 -8.67 2.48
N PHE A 228 16.07 -8.83 3.19
CA PHE A 228 16.09 -8.95 4.63
C PHE A 228 14.81 -9.62 5.15
N LYS A 229 14.90 -10.14 6.37
CA LYS A 229 13.75 -10.60 7.14
C LYS A 229 13.38 -9.50 8.12
N ALA A 230 12.11 -9.16 8.20
CA ALA A 230 11.65 -8.10 9.09
C ALA A 230 10.23 -8.32 9.56
N CYS A 231 9.91 -7.64 10.66
CA CYS A 231 8.57 -7.44 11.16
C CYS A 231 8.05 -6.11 10.63
N PHE A 232 6.88 -6.13 10.00
CA PHE A 232 6.22 -4.99 9.39
C PHE A 232 4.94 -4.65 10.15
N SER A 233 4.66 -3.36 10.31
CA SER A 233 3.41 -2.85 10.86
C SER A 233 2.33 -2.86 9.78
N GLU A 234 1.17 -3.39 10.12
CA GLU A 234 0.00 -3.43 9.25
C GLU A 234 -1.29 -3.35 10.08
N LEU A 235 -2.21 -2.47 9.68
CA LEU A 235 -3.51 -2.37 10.32
C LEU A 235 -4.41 -3.53 9.85
N LEU A 236 -4.63 -4.52 10.71
CA LEU A 236 -5.47 -5.68 10.37
C LEU A 236 -6.95 -5.40 10.64
N GLU A 237 -7.79 -5.58 9.61
CA GLU A 237 -9.24 -5.38 9.71
C GLU A 237 -9.96 -6.68 10.13
N LEU A 238 -10.32 -6.79 11.42
CA LEU A 238 -10.86 -8.02 12.02
C LEU A 238 -12.38 -7.99 12.24
N GLN A 239 -13.11 -6.99 11.72
CA GLN A 239 -14.55 -6.85 11.98
C GLN A 239 -15.36 -8.06 11.47
N GLU A 240 -14.90 -8.67 10.38
CA GLU A 240 -15.52 -9.85 9.76
C GLU A 240 -14.85 -11.16 10.17
N PHE A 241 -14.00 -11.16 11.20
CA PHE A 241 -13.37 -12.37 11.71
C PHE A 241 -14.43 -13.43 12.07
N PRO A 242 -14.28 -14.70 11.63
CA PRO A 242 -13.11 -15.33 10.99
C PRO A 242 -13.16 -15.38 9.45
N PHE A 243 -14.10 -14.68 8.82
CA PHE A 243 -14.27 -14.59 7.36
C PHE A 243 -13.54 -13.38 6.75
N ASP A 244 -12.49 -12.93 7.43
CA ASP A 244 -11.70 -11.77 7.10
C ASP A 244 -10.72 -12.03 5.95
N GLN A 245 -10.39 -10.95 5.24
CA GLN A 245 -9.32 -10.90 4.26
C GLN A 245 -8.36 -9.80 4.69
N GLN A 246 -7.08 -10.11 4.75
CA GLN A 246 -6.03 -9.22 5.22
C GLN A 246 -5.16 -8.81 4.03
N SER A 247 -4.99 -7.51 3.85
CA SER A 247 -4.08 -6.95 2.86
C SER A 247 -2.79 -6.58 3.55
N LEU A 248 -1.73 -7.36 3.33
CA LEU A 248 -0.42 -7.10 3.92
C LEU A 248 0.37 -6.22 2.96
N HIS A 249 0.84 -5.07 3.44
CA HIS A 249 1.62 -4.12 2.65
C HIS A 249 3.07 -4.13 3.08
N VAL A 250 3.96 -3.97 2.11
CA VAL A 250 5.36 -3.64 2.37
C VAL A 250 5.70 -2.39 1.57
N SER A 251 6.06 -1.32 2.28
CA SER A 251 6.10 0.04 1.72
C SER A 251 7.54 0.49 1.51
N LEU A 252 7.97 0.58 0.25
CA LEU A 252 9.32 0.97 -0.14
C LEU A 252 9.37 2.47 -0.46
N THR A 253 10.39 3.16 0.04
CA THR A 253 10.68 4.57 -0.29
C THR A 253 12.17 4.75 -0.62
N ILE A 254 12.47 5.84 -1.33
CA ILE A 254 13.83 6.38 -1.41
C ILE A 254 13.76 7.75 -0.76
N ASN A 255 14.64 8.02 0.21
CA ASN A 255 14.74 9.31 0.89
C ASN A 255 15.39 10.37 -0.02
N GLN A 256 14.77 10.59 -1.18
CA GLN A 256 15.06 11.63 -2.17
C GLN A 256 13.75 12.25 -2.65
N PRO A 257 13.75 13.55 -2.97
CA PRO A 257 12.53 14.22 -3.42
C PRO A 257 12.05 13.67 -4.77
N THR A 258 10.74 13.78 -5.00
CA THR A 258 10.08 13.45 -6.27
C THR A 258 10.65 14.17 -7.49
N SER A 259 11.30 15.32 -7.27
CA SER A 259 12.00 16.05 -8.32
C SER A 259 13.27 15.35 -8.81
N LEU A 260 13.84 14.44 -8.01
CA LEU A 260 15.06 13.70 -8.32
C LEU A 260 14.77 12.24 -8.71
N VAL A 261 13.87 11.56 -8.02
CA VAL A 261 13.55 10.14 -8.27
C VAL A 261 12.05 9.95 -8.31
N THR A 262 11.56 9.23 -9.33
CA THR A 262 10.15 8.85 -9.49
C THR A 262 10.01 7.34 -9.52
N PHE A 263 8.96 6.82 -8.89
CA PHE A 263 8.71 5.38 -8.83
C PHE A 263 7.75 4.90 -9.89
N ARG A 264 7.97 3.68 -10.35
CA ARG A 264 7.05 2.93 -11.21
C ARG A 264 7.04 1.46 -10.82
N ALA A 265 5.88 0.82 -10.92
CA ALA A 265 5.80 -0.63 -10.82
C ALA A 265 6.50 -1.29 -12.02
N ASN A 266 7.23 -2.38 -11.76
CA ASN A 266 7.89 -3.14 -12.82
C ASN A 266 6.92 -4.15 -13.45
N ASP A 267 6.29 -3.79 -14.57
CA ASP A 267 5.38 -4.71 -15.27
C ASP A 267 6.11 -5.78 -16.11
N THR A 268 7.40 -5.58 -16.41
CA THR A 268 8.19 -6.54 -17.23
C THR A 268 8.63 -7.72 -16.40
N TYR A 269 9.03 -7.46 -15.16
CA TYR A 269 9.32 -8.45 -14.14
C TYR A 269 8.35 -8.23 -12.99
N PRO A 270 7.20 -8.92 -12.97
CA PRO A 270 6.18 -8.71 -11.97
C PRO A 270 6.71 -9.02 -10.58
N SER A 271 6.14 -8.35 -9.58
CA SER A 271 6.36 -8.67 -8.18
C SER A 271 5.71 -10.01 -7.85
N LEU A 272 6.41 -10.87 -7.09
CA LEU A 272 6.01 -12.26 -6.89
C LEU A 272 5.88 -12.64 -5.41
N PHE A 273 4.93 -13.51 -5.13
CA PHE A 273 4.76 -14.15 -3.83
C PHE A 273 5.03 -15.65 -3.99
N LEU A 274 5.98 -16.19 -3.22
CA LEU A 274 6.36 -17.60 -3.33
C LEU A 274 5.38 -18.50 -2.56
N VAL A 275 4.35 -18.97 -3.23
CA VAL A 275 3.28 -19.78 -2.63
C VAL A 275 3.77 -21.15 -2.15
N ASN A 276 4.72 -21.77 -2.84
CA ASN A 276 5.13 -23.17 -2.62
C ASN A 276 5.61 -23.46 -1.19
N ASN A 277 6.20 -22.47 -0.51
CA ASN A 277 6.75 -22.62 0.84
C ASN A 277 6.08 -21.68 1.86
N PHE A 278 4.82 -21.28 1.61
CA PHE A 278 4.12 -20.36 2.50
C PHE A 278 3.86 -20.99 3.88
N ALA A 279 4.53 -20.47 4.91
CA ALA A 279 4.51 -21.04 6.26
C ALA A 279 3.11 -21.00 6.90
N ALA A 280 2.34 -19.94 6.65
CA ALA A 280 0.98 -19.79 7.18
C ALA A 280 -0.12 -20.34 6.26
N SER A 281 0.21 -21.20 5.28
CA SER A 281 -0.74 -21.82 4.34
C SER A 281 -1.83 -22.67 5.00
N ASN A 282 -1.59 -23.21 6.20
CA ASN A 282 -2.60 -23.94 6.96
C ASN A 282 -3.67 -23.03 7.59
N VAL A 283 -3.38 -21.74 7.73
CA VAL A 283 -4.27 -20.74 8.36
C VAL A 283 -4.87 -19.79 7.33
N PHE A 284 -4.11 -19.47 6.28
CA PHE A 284 -4.50 -18.51 5.24
C PHE A 284 -4.36 -19.11 3.84
N ASP A 285 -5.28 -18.70 2.95
CA ASP A 285 -5.19 -18.88 1.51
C ASP A 285 -4.69 -17.58 0.86
N VAL A 286 -3.83 -17.70 -0.15
CA VAL A 286 -3.30 -16.54 -0.87
C VAL A 286 -4.25 -16.21 -2.03
N ILE A 287 -4.92 -15.07 -1.94
CA ILE A 287 -5.89 -14.66 -2.97
C ILE A 287 -5.14 -14.19 -4.23
N THR A 288 -4.04 -13.47 -4.05
CA THR A 288 -3.26 -12.92 -5.17
C THR A 288 -2.42 -13.95 -5.92
N ALA A 289 -2.59 -15.24 -5.59
CA ALA A 289 -1.81 -16.36 -6.13
C ALA A 289 -0.30 -16.06 -6.03
N GLU A 290 0.42 -16.10 -7.16
CA GLU A 290 1.86 -15.83 -7.21
C GLU A 290 2.22 -14.36 -7.40
N HIS A 291 1.23 -13.47 -7.47
CA HIS A 291 1.45 -12.05 -7.77
C HIS A 291 1.37 -11.18 -6.51
N VAL A 292 2.17 -10.12 -6.51
CA VAL A 292 2.11 -9.03 -5.54
C VAL A 292 1.71 -7.77 -6.30
N LEU A 293 0.69 -7.08 -5.79
CA LEU A 293 0.17 -5.86 -6.40
C LEU A 293 1.06 -4.70 -5.98
N ALA A 294 1.38 -3.79 -6.89
CA ALA A 294 2.18 -2.61 -6.57
C ALA A 294 1.34 -1.36 -6.81
N ASP A 295 1.16 -0.56 -5.77
CA ASP A 295 0.53 0.76 -5.85
C ASP A 295 1.60 1.83 -5.62
N VAL A 296 1.66 2.83 -6.50
CA VAL A 296 2.67 3.89 -6.42
C VAL A 296 2.00 5.17 -5.95
N GLY A 297 2.45 5.66 -4.79
CA GLY A 297 1.97 6.88 -4.16
C GLY A 297 3.02 7.98 -4.08
N VAL A 298 2.57 9.12 -3.55
CA VAL A 298 3.40 10.27 -3.22
C VAL A 298 3.05 10.70 -1.79
N SER A 299 4.07 11.00 -0.99
CA SER A 299 3.89 11.46 0.39
C SER A 299 3.27 12.86 0.43
N ASP A 300 2.57 13.17 1.53
CA ASP A 300 2.10 14.53 1.79
C ASP A 300 3.28 15.43 2.20
N PRO A 301 3.49 16.61 1.57
CA PRO A 301 4.48 17.57 2.03
C PRO A 301 4.40 17.92 3.51
N SER A 302 3.19 17.92 4.11
CA SER A 302 3.03 18.32 5.53
C SER A 302 3.60 17.31 6.51
N GLU A 303 3.78 16.06 6.09
CA GLU A 303 4.38 14.99 6.90
C GLU A 303 5.91 15.00 6.84
N SER A 304 6.50 15.85 5.98
CA SER A 304 7.93 15.97 5.84
C SER A 304 8.49 17.15 6.64
N SER A 305 9.55 16.89 7.41
CA SER A 305 10.32 17.94 8.10
C SER A 305 10.98 18.93 7.14
N SER A 306 11.24 18.52 5.90
CA SER A 306 11.87 19.33 4.86
C SER A 306 10.85 19.98 3.91
N GLY A 307 9.57 19.63 4.01
CA GLY A 307 8.50 20.08 3.13
C GLY A 307 8.55 19.51 1.70
N TYR A 308 9.46 18.55 1.44
CA TYR A 308 9.53 17.88 0.14
C TYR A 308 8.53 16.72 0.03
N ARG A 309 8.15 16.39 -1.20
CA ARG A 309 7.38 15.18 -1.54
C ARG A 309 8.33 14.04 -1.87
N TYR A 310 8.02 12.85 -1.38
CA TYR A 310 8.76 11.62 -1.60
C TYR A 310 7.85 10.59 -2.29
N HIS A 311 8.40 9.74 -3.15
CA HIS A 311 7.64 8.65 -3.74
C HIS A 311 7.68 7.41 -2.84
N CYS A 312 6.54 6.73 -2.72
CA CYS A 312 6.41 5.45 -2.02
C CYS A 312 5.79 4.41 -2.96
N VAL A 313 6.24 3.16 -2.89
CA VAL A 313 5.54 2.03 -3.52
C VAL A 313 5.07 1.08 -2.43
N ASP A 314 3.76 0.83 -2.42
CA ASP A 314 3.15 -0.12 -1.51
C ASP A 314 2.94 -1.44 -2.24
N PHE A 315 3.63 -2.48 -1.80
CA PHE A 315 3.49 -3.81 -2.34
C PHE A 315 2.49 -4.62 -1.49
N GLN A 316 1.38 -5.02 -2.08
CA GLN A 316 0.25 -5.65 -1.41
C GLN A 316 0.12 -7.13 -1.75
N VAL A 317 0.01 -7.97 -0.72
CA VAL A 317 -0.43 -9.37 -0.80
C VAL A 317 -1.74 -9.51 -0.05
N VAL A 318 -2.74 -10.13 -0.70
CA VAL A 318 -4.05 -10.35 -0.06
C VAL A 318 -4.17 -11.80 0.37
N LEU A 319 -4.36 -11.99 1.68
CA LEU A 319 -4.55 -13.27 2.33
C LEU A 319 -6.00 -13.42 2.81
N GLN A 320 -6.56 -14.62 2.72
CA GLN A 320 -7.87 -14.96 3.24
C GLN A 320 -7.75 -15.99 4.35
N ARG A 321 -8.37 -15.74 5.50
CA ARG A 321 -8.36 -16.71 6.60
C ARG A 321 -9.22 -17.92 6.28
N LYS A 322 -8.76 -19.11 6.68
CA LYS A 322 -9.55 -20.36 6.65
C LYS A 322 -10.47 -20.41 7.87
N PRO A 323 -11.81 -20.28 7.71
CA PRO A 323 -12.72 -20.18 8.86
C PRO A 323 -13.04 -21.53 9.50
N GLY A 324 -12.66 -22.66 8.88
CA GLY A 324 -13.10 -24.00 9.26
C GLY A 324 -12.92 -24.35 10.74
N PHE A 325 -11.75 -24.02 11.31
CA PHE A 325 -11.46 -24.22 12.73
C PHE A 325 -12.43 -23.46 13.64
N TYR A 326 -12.70 -22.19 13.34
CA TYR A 326 -13.60 -21.36 14.15
C TYR A 326 -15.06 -21.78 14.01
N ILE A 327 -15.46 -22.27 12.83
CA ILE A 327 -16.80 -22.81 12.62
C ILE A 327 -16.98 -24.08 13.47
N SER A 328 -16.09 -25.06 13.35
CA SER A 328 -16.23 -26.36 14.03
C SER A 328 -16.00 -26.27 15.53
N ASN A 329 -15.03 -25.46 15.97
CA ASN A 329 -14.56 -25.46 17.35
C ASN A 329 -15.04 -24.26 18.16
N VAL A 330 -15.84 -23.35 17.59
CA VAL A 330 -16.44 -22.21 18.31
C VAL A 330 -17.92 -22.04 17.96
N MET A 331 -18.26 -21.85 16.68
CA MET A 331 -19.65 -21.57 16.29
C MET A 331 -20.58 -22.76 16.54
N VAL A 332 -20.18 -23.97 16.09
CA VAL A 332 -21.02 -25.18 16.24
C VAL A 332 -21.28 -25.51 17.71
N PRO A 333 -20.29 -25.59 18.62
CA PRO A 333 -20.55 -25.94 20.02
C PRO A 333 -21.45 -24.94 20.76
N VAL A 334 -21.27 -23.62 20.57
CA VAL A 334 -22.13 -22.62 21.22
C VAL A 334 -23.56 -22.70 20.71
N SER A 335 -23.73 -22.93 19.40
CA SER A 335 -25.06 -23.16 18.83
C SER A 335 -25.73 -24.41 19.40
N LEU A 336 -24.96 -25.50 19.57
CA LEU A 336 -25.44 -26.75 20.13
C LEU A 336 -25.85 -26.60 21.60
N LEU A 337 -25.06 -25.88 22.41
CA LEU A 337 -25.44 -25.54 23.79
C LEU A 337 -26.77 -24.79 23.85
N THR A 338 -27.01 -23.90 22.88
CA THR A 338 -28.29 -23.19 22.79
C THR A 338 -29.43 -24.12 22.39
N TYR A 339 -29.18 -25.04 21.45
CA TYR A 339 -30.17 -26.06 21.08
C TYR A 339 -30.50 -27.01 22.24
N LEU A 340 -29.53 -27.40 23.06
CA LEU A 340 -29.75 -28.17 24.28
C LEU A 340 -30.59 -27.40 25.31
N GLY A 341 -30.56 -26.06 25.28
CA GLY A 341 -31.41 -25.22 26.12
C GLY A 341 -32.90 -25.50 25.93
N PHE A 342 -33.32 -25.87 24.71
CA PHE A 342 -34.72 -26.22 24.43
C PHE A 342 -35.15 -27.55 25.05
N LEU A 343 -34.23 -28.38 25.56
CA LEU A 343 -34.59 -29.56 26.35
C LEU A 343 -35.30 -29.20 27.66
N SER A 344 -35.19 -27.94 28.12
CA SER A 344 -35.96 -27.43 29.26
C SER A 344 -37.48 -27.44 29.02
N PHE A 345 -37.96 -27.51 27.77
CA PHE A 345 -39.37 -27.68 27.42
C PHE A 345 -39.81 -29.17 27.38
N GLY A 346 -39.00 -30.07 27.96
CA GLY A 346 -39.31 -31.50 28.02
C GLY A 346 -40.61 -31.84 28.77
N ILE A 347 -41.19 -32.98 28.42
CA ILE A 347 -42.45 -33.49 28.98
C ILE A 347 -42.13 -34.59 30.01
N GLU A 348 -42.69 -34.51 31.21
CA GLU A 348 -42.47 -35.48 32.31
C GLU A 348 -43.47 -36.65 32.23
N SER A 349 -44.73 -36.37 31.91
CA SER A 349 -45.78 -37.38 31.67
C SER A 349 -46.86 -36.81 30.73
N THR A 350 -47.84 -37.61 30.28
CA THR A 350 -48.84 -37.19 29.28
C THR A 350 -49.46 -35.82 29.61
N ARG A 351 -49.21 -34.80 28.77
CA ARG A 351 -49.62 -33.39 28.96
C ARG A 351 -49.16 -32.72 30.26
N THR A 352 -48.14 -33.25 30.91
CA THR A 352 -47.57 -32.69 32.14
C THR A 352 -46.13 -32.25 31.90
N ARG A 353 -45.86 -30.98 32.21
CA ARG A 353 -44.54 -30.35 32.04
C ARG A 353 -43.52 -30.90 33.03
N MET A 354 -42.26 -30.69 32.72
CA MET A 354 -41.19 -30.81 33.69
C MET A 354 -41.36 -29.82 34.85
N VAL A 355 -40.97 -30.22 36.05
CA VAL A 355 -41.00 -29.34 37.24
C VAL A 355 -40.10 -28.12 37.00
N THR A 356 -40.56 -26.93 37.37
CA THR A 356 -39.82 -25.66 37.18
C THR A 356 -38.38 -25.71 37.71
N SER A 357 -38.15 -26.40 38.84
CA SER A 357 -36.80 -26.57 39.40
C SER A 357 -35.86 -27.32 38.45
N ALA A 358 -36.34 -28.34 37.75
CA ALA A 358 -35.56 -29.08 36.77
C ALA A 358 -35.29 -28.27 35.50
N ARG A 359 -36.28 -27.48 35.04
CA ARG A 359 -36.12 -26.55 33.90
C ARG A 359 -35.02 -25.52 34.18
N LEU A 360 -35.09 -24.88 35.34
CA LEU A 360 -34.11 -23.89 35.78
C LEU A 360 -32.73 -24.50 35.97
N ALA A 361 -32.65 -25.73 36.50
CA ALA A 361 -31.37 -26.45 36.60
C ALA A 361 -30.73 -26.60 35.22
N ILE A 362 -31.46 -27.08 34.21
CA ILE A 362 -30.94 -27.23 32.83
C ILE A 362 -30.47 -25.88 32.27
N SER A 363 -31.29 -24.83 32.36
CA SER A 363 -30.94 -23.52 31.79
C SER A 363 -29.75 -22.86 32.47
N VAL A 364 -29.69 -22.87 33.81
CA VAL A 364 -28.59 -22.27 34.56
C VAL A 364 -27.29 -23.06 34.35
N THR A 365 -27.37 -24.39 34.32
CA THR A 365 -26.20 -25.23 34.00
C THR A 365 -25.66 -24.91 32.60
N LEU A 366 -26.52 -24.87 31.58
CA LEU A 366 -26.08 -24.55 30.22
C LEU A 366 -25.59 -23.11 30.04
N LEU A 367 -26.16 -22.15 30.80
CA LEU A 367 -25.66 -20.78 30.84
C LEU A 367 -24.25 -20.73 31.43
N LEU A 368 -24.02 -21.43 32.55
CA LEU A 368 -22.69 -21.57 33.15
C LEU A 368 -21.72 -22.25 32.19
N THR A 369 -22.16 -23.31 31.48
CA THR A 369 -21.36 -23.99 30.45
C THR A 369 -20.99 -23.05 29.31
N THR A 370 -21.94 -22.23 28.84
CA THR A 370 -21.71 -21.26 27.74
C THR A 370 -20.70 -20.18 28.16
N VAL A 371 -20.83 -19.66 29.38
CA VAL A 371 -19.88 -18.67 29.93
C VAL A 371 -18.48 -19.30 30.11
N ALA A 372 -18.40 -20.51 30.68
CA ALA A 372 -17.13 -21.23 30.83
C ALA A 372 -16.47 -21.50 29.47
N TYR A 373 -17.27 -21.88 28.47
CA TYR A 373 -16.79 -22.11 27.12
C TYR A 373 -16.29 -20.83 26.43
N LYS A 374 -16.95 -19.69 26.65
CA LYS A 374 -16.47 -18.39 26.18
C LYS A 374 -15.08 -18.07 26.75
N PHE A 375 -14.84 -18.33 28.03
CA PHE A 375 -13.52 -18.14 28.63
C PHE A 375 -12.49 -19.16 28.10
N ALA A 376 -12.88 -20.41 27.89
CA ALA A 376 -12.00 -21.45 27.34
C ALA A 376 -11.53 -21.14 25.91
N THR A 377 -12.36 -20.46 25.12
CA THR A 377 -12.04 -20.09 23.72
C THR A 377 -11.45 -18.70 23.59
N ALA A 378 -11.46 -17.86 24.63
CA ALA A 378 -10.99 -16.48 24.59
C ALA A 378 -9.53 -16.31 24.13
N GLY A 379 -8.67 -17.30 24.39
CA GLY A 379 -7.27 -17.28 23.93
C GLY A 379 -7.09 -17.51 22.42
N ALA A 380 -8.09 -18.06 21.74
CA ALA A 380 -8.06 -18.28 20.28
C ALA A 380 -8.65 -17.11 19.48
N LEU A 381 -9.28 -16.15 20.16
CA LEU A 381 -9.86 -14.95 19.57
C LEU A 381 -8.91 -13.76 19.78
N PRO A 382 -8.83 -12.84 18.81
CA PRO A 382 -8.05 -11.62 18.97
C PRO A 382 -8.66 -10.73 20.06
N GLN A 383 -7.85 -10.27 21.01
CA GLN A 383 -8.27 -9.35 22.06
C GLN A 383 -8.26 -7.91 21.54
N ILE A 384 -9.34 -7.51 20.88
CA ILE A 384 -9.50 -6.20 20.26
C ILE A 384 -10.67 -5.41 20.87
N SER A 385 -10.62 -4.08 20.77
CA SER A 385 -11.60 -3.19 21.41
C SER A 385 -12.99 -3.21 20.78
N TYR A 386 -13.14 -3.73 19.55
CA TYR A 386 -14.41 -3.74 18.82
C TYR A 386 -14.92 -5.17 18.64
N MET A 387 -16.25 -5.34 18.60
CA MET A 387 -16.86 -6.66 18.42
C MET A 387 -16.68 -7.18 16.99
N THR A 388 -16.05 -8.34 16.88
CA THR A 388 -15.97 -9.11 15.63
C THR A 388 -17.31 -9.77 15.27
N SER A 389 -17.44 -10.26 14.05
CA SER A 389 -18.63 -11.01 13.62
C SER A 389 -18.81 -12.31 14.40
N LEU A 390 -17.71 -12.97 14.78
CA LEU A 390 -17.75 -14.10 15.70
C LEU A 390 -18.22 -13.71 17.10
N ASP A 391 -17.73 -12.60 17.65
CA ASP A 391 -18.17 -12.12 18.98
C ASP A 391 -19.66 -11.80 19.00
N ARG A 392 -20.18 -11.19 17.92
CA ARG A 392 -21.62 -10.95 17.76
C ARG A 392 -22.42 -12.24 17.76
N TYR A 393 -21.92 -13.28 17.09
CA TYR A 393 -22.54 -14.61 17.07
C TYR A 393 -22.57 -15.26 18.47
N VAL A 394 -21.43 -15.27 19.16
CA VAL A 394 -21.33 -15.81 20.53
C VAL A 394 -22.19 -15.00 21.50
N THR A 395 -22.27 -13.68 21.34
CA THR A 395 -23.11 -12.82 22.19
C THR A 395 -24.60 -13.04 21.92
N PHE A 396 -25.00 -13.19 20.65
CA PHE A 396 -26.38 -13.47 20.25
C PHE A 396 -26.88 -14.81 20.83
N THR A 397 -26.07 -15.86 20.70
CA THR A 397 -26.37 -17.18 21.27
C THR A 397 -26.40 -17.15 22.80
N SER A 398 -25.44 -16.49 23.45
CA SER A 398 -25.44 -16.29 24.92
C SER A 398 -26.69 -15.54 25.40
N LEU A 399 -27.11 -14.48 24.69
CA LEU A 399 -28.31 -13.71 25.03
C LEU A 399 -29.58 -14.55 24.85
N SER A 400 -29.64 -15.38 23.80
CA SER A 400 -30.75 -16.31 23.57
C SER A 400 -30.87 -17.31 24.72
N MET A 401 -29.74 -17.79 25.25
CA MET A 401 -29.72 -18.64 26.46
C MET A 401 -30.20 -17.91 27.72
N CYS A 402 -29.83 -16.66 27.92
CA CYS A 402 -30.38 -15.86 29.00
C CYS A 402 -31.91 -15.69 28.88
N LEU A 403 -32.41 -15.44 27.67
CA LEU A 403 -33.85 -15.33 27.41
C LEU A 403 -34.59 -16.63 27.71
N LEU A 404 -34.04 -17.78 27.33
CA LEU A 404 -34.56 -19.10 27.69
C LEU A 404 -34.63 -19.30 29.21
N ALA A 405 -33.58 -18.91 29.94
CA ALA A 405 -33.56 -19.02 31.40
C ALA A 405 -34.61 -18.12 32.07
N VAL A 406 -34.77 -16.88 31.58
CA VAL A 406 -35.78 -15.94 32.09
C VAL A 406 -37.20 -16.44 31.80
N GLU A 407 -37.44 -16.97 30.59
CA GLU A 407 -38.72 -17.59 30.23
C GLU A 407 -39.04 -18.74 31.21
N ASN A 408 -38.11 -19.67 31.41
CA ASN A 408 -38.29 -20.81 32.32
C ASN A 408 -38.63 -20.39 33.76
N ALA A 409 -38.13 -19.22 34.21
CA ALA A 409 -38.42 -18.68 35.54
C ALA A 409 -39.79 -18.00 35.63
N VAL A 410 -40.19 -17.27 34.58
CA VAL A 410 -41.37 -16.38 34.58
C VAL A 410 -42.63 -17.11 34.11
N PHE A 411 -42.49 -18.15 33.28
CA PHE A 411 -43.61 -18.88 32.69
C PHE A 411 -44.66 -19.36 33.71
N PRO A 412 -44.29 -19.93 34.89
CA PRO A 412 -45.27 -20.37 35.89
C PRO A 412 -46.15 -19.24 36.46
N TRP A 413 -45.66 -17.99 36.43
CA TRP A 413 -46.39 -16.84 36.94
C TRP A 413 -47.37 -16.29 35.89
N VAL A 414 -46.97 -16.34 34.62
CA VAL A 414 -47.79 -15.87 33.49
C VAL A 414 -48.93 -16.85 33.23
N CYS A 415 -48.68 -18.14 33.43
CA CYS A 415 -49.67 -19.16 33.16
C CYS A 415 -50.64 -19.39 34.33
N SER A 416 -51.68 -18.57 34.41
CA SER A 416 -52.78 -18.68 35.38
C SER A 416 -54.00 -19.44 34.86
N GLY A 417 -53.94 -19.97 33.63
CA GLY A 417 -55.01 -20.72 32.98
C GLY A 417 -55.10 -22.21 33.37
N GLY A 418 -55.97 -22.95 32.67
CA GLY A 418 -56.09 -24.41 32.84
C GLY A 418 -54.82 -25.17 32.42
N VAL A 419 -54.65 -26.39 32.95
CA VAL A 419 -53.45 -27.23 32.72
C VAL A 419 -53.21 -27.47 31.22
N ASP A 420 -54.27 -27.76 30.48
CA ASP A 420 -54.22 -28.03 29.03
C ASP A 420 -53.87 -26.78 28.20
N SER A 421 -54.53 -25.64 28.45
CA SER A 421 -54.25 -24.39 27.70
C SER A 421 -52.82 -23.94 27.89
N CYS A 422 -52.30 -24.08 29.11
CA CYS A 422 -50.94 -23.74 29.43
C CYS A 422 -49.90 -24.60 28.67
N PHE A 423 -50.26 -25.84 28.31
CA PHE A 423 -49.35 -26.80 27.67
C PHE A 423 -49.23 -26.46 26.19
N ASP A 424 -50.36 -26.14 25.57
CA ASP A 424 -50.41 -25.68 24.18
C ASP A 424 -49.69 -24.32 24.02
N ASP A 425 -49.84 -23.40 24.97
CA ASP A 425 -49.15 -22.11 24.98
C ASP A 425 -47.63 -22.26 25.07
N GLU A 426 -47.14 -23.12 25.98
CA GLU A 426 -45.71 -23.40 26.14
C GLU A 426 -45.10 -24.05 24.89
N GLN A 427 -45.79 -25.04 24.33
CA GLN A 427 -45.33 -25.75 23.14
C GLN A 427 -45.26 -24.79 21.94
N THR A 428 -46.25 -23.90 21.82
CA THR A 428 -46.24 -22.84 20.81
C THR A 428 -45.06 -21.90 21.03
N LEU A 429 -44.81 -21.46 22.27
CA LEU A 429 -43.68 -20.60 22.62
C LEU A 429 -42.34 -21.27 22.29
N MET A 430 -42.15 -22.54 22.63
CA MET A 430 -40.95 -23.30 22.30
C MET A 430 -40.68 -23.30 20.79
N TRP A 431 -41.67 -23.67 19.96
CA TRP A 431 -41.51 -23.70 18.51
C TRP A 431 -41.23 -22.30 17.93
N THR A 432 -41.83 -21.24 18.49
CA THR A 432 -41.55 -19.87 18.06
C THR A 432 -40.13 -19.43 18.41
N LEU A 433 -39.64 -19.71 19.62
CA LEU A 433 -38.28 -19.38 20.04
C LEU A 433 -37.23 -20.20 19.28
N PHE A 434 -37.50 -21.49 19.07
CA PHE A 434 -36.66 -22.38 18.27
C PHE A 434 -36.57 -21.88 16.82
N GLY A 435 -37.72 -21.59 16.21
CA GLY A 435 -37.79 -21.05 14.84
C GLY A 435 -37.09 -19.71 14.71
N LEU A 436 -37.27 -18.79 15.67
CA LEU A 436 -36.61 -17.47 15.68
C LEU A 436 -35.10 -17.60 15.81
N PHE A 437 -34.61 -18.48 16.70
CA PHE A 437 -33.19 -18.74 16.88
C PHE A 437 -32.56 -19.34 15.61
N THR A 438 -33.19 -20.39 15.04
CA THR A 438 -32.73 -21.00 13.79
C THR A 438 -32.77 -20.01 12.63
N ALA A 439 -33.79 -19.16 12.54
CA ALA A 439 -33.86 -18.08 11.56
C ALA A 439 -32.73 -17.05 11.75
N GLY A 440 -32.42 -16.67 13.00
CA GLY A 440 -31.30 -15.80 13.33
C GLY A 440 -29.95 -16.36 12.88
N ILE A 441 -29.69 -17.64 13.14
CA ILE A 441 -28.48 -18.34 12.64
C ILE A 441 -28.48 -18.36 11.10
N GLY A 442 -29.62 -18.66 10.47
CA GLY A 442 -29.76 -18.68 9.02
C GLY A 442 -29.46 -17.32 8.37
N VAL A 443 -29.98 -16.23 8.93
CA VAL A 443 -29.69 -14.86 8.47
C VAL A 443 -28.21 -14.54 8.62
N ALA A 444 -27.58 -14.85 9.76
CA ALA A 444 -26.16 -14.62 9.97
C ALA A 444 -25.30 -15.39 8.94
N ALA A 445 -25.65 -16.65 8.66
CA ALA A 445 -24.98 -17.47 7.65
C ALA A 445 -25.15 -16.91 6.23
N ILE A 446 -26.36 -16.46 5.86
CA ILE A 446 -26.62 -15.84 4.55
C ILE A 446 -25.83 -14.54 4.39
N LEU A 447 -25.78 -13.70 5.42
CA LEU A 447 -25.01 -12.46 5.40
C LEU A 447 -23.51 -12.75 5.23
N ALA A 448 -22.95 -13.70 5.99
CA ALA A 448 -21.56 -14.10 5.86
C ALA A 448 -21.25 -14.64 4.45
N LEU A 449 -22.11 -15.50 3.89
CA LEU A 449 -21.98 -16.03 2.54
C LEU A 449 -22.05 -14.92 1.47
N ARG A 450 -22.95 -13.95 1.62
CA ARG A 450 -23.04 -12.80 0.70
C ARG A 450 -21.77 -11.96 0.73
N VAL A 451 -21.28 -11.61 1.92
CA VAL A 451 -20.04 -10.85 2.09
C VAL A 451 -18.86 -11.58 1.45
N MET A 452 -18.72 -12.89 1.71
CA MET A 452 -17.66 -13.71 1.11
C MET A 452 -17.76 -13.75 -0.42
N ARG A 453 -18.96 -13.94 -0.99
CA ARG A 453 -19.16 -13.96 -2.45
C ARG A 453 -18.83 -12.61 -3.10
N CYS A 454 -19.30 -11.50 -2.52
CA CYS A 454 -19.01 -10.16 -3.02
C CYS A 454 -17.50 -9.87 -3.03
N ARG A 455 -16.80 -10.25 -1.95
CA ARG A 455 -15.33 -10.10 -1.86
C ARG A 455 -14.61 -10.97 -2.88
N HIS A 456 -15.02 -12.22 -3.03
CA HIS A 456 -14.41 -13.12 -4.02
C HIS A 456 -14.57 -12.59 -5.45
N ALA A 457 -15.74 -12.02 -5.78
CA ALA A 457 -15.96 -11.35 -7.07
C ALA A 457 -15.06 -10.12 -7.25
N ALA A 458 -14.93 -9.26 -6.23
CA ALA A 458 -14.06 -8.09 -6.28
C ALA A 458 -12.58 -8.46 -6.48
N ASN A 459 -12.10 -9.48 -5.74
CA ASN A 459 -10.73 -9.95 -5.84
C ASN A 459 -10.42 -10.56 -7.21
N ARG A 460 -11.39 -11.27 -7.81
CA ARG A 460 -11.26 -11.81 -9.15
C ARG A 460 -11.08 -10.69 -10.18
N VAL A 461 -11.89 -9.64 -10.13
CA VAL A 461 -11.76 -8.48 -11.02
C VAL A 461 -10.39 -7.82 -10.85
N LEU A 462 -9.95 -7.63 -9.60
CA LEU A 462 -8.65 -7.04 -9.30
C LEU A 462 -7.49 -7.85 -9.92
N LEU A 463 -7.56 -9.18 -9.84
CA LEU A 463 -6.53 -10.05 -10.43
C LEU A 463 -6.58 -10.08 -11.94
N GLU A 464 -7.78 -10.09 -12.53
CA GLU A 464 -7.96 -10.00 -13.98
C GLU A 464 -7.36 -8.69 -14.51
N GLN A 465 -7.60 -7.55 -13.85
CA GLN A 465 -7.00 -6.27 -14.21
C GLN A 465 -5.47 -6.28 -14.12
N HIS A 466 -4.93 -6.82 -13.02
CA HIS A 466 -3.49 -6.97 -12.86
C HIS A 466 -2.88 -7.85 -13.98
N HIS A 467 -3.51 -8.98 -14.30
CA HIS A 467 -3.05 -9.88 -15.34
C HIS A 467 -3.08 -9.22 -16.72
N LEU A 468 -4.13 -8.45 -17.04
CA LEU A 468 -4.23 -7.71 -18.30
C LEU A 468 -3.13 -6.65 -18.42
N ARG A 469 -2.78 -5.95 -17.33
CA ARG A 469 -1.67 -5.00 -17.30
C ARG A 469 -0.34 -5.69 -17.63
N LEU A 470 -0.08 -6.85 -17.02
CA LEU A 470 1.11 -7.67 -17.31
C LEU A 470 1.09 -8.23 -18.74
N LEU A 471 -0.08 -8.58 -19.28
CA LEU A 471 -0.22 -9.07 -20.64
C LEU A 471 0.18 -8.00 -21.67
N VAL A 472 -0.29 -6.75 -21.49
CA VAL A 472 0.12 -5.61 -22.32
C VAL A 472 1.64 -5.42 -22.23
N ALA A 473 2.22 -5.57 -21.04
CA ALA A 473 3.65 -5.48 -20.84
C ALA A 473 4.46 -6.54 -21.58
N ARG A 474 3.97 -7.78 -21.55
CA ARG A 474 4.62 -8.94 -22.15
C ARG A 474 4.55 -8.92 -23.68
N HIS A 475 3.42 -8.50 -24.27
CA HIS A 475 3.25 -8.45 -25.72
C HIS A 475 3.90 -7.23 -26.37
N HIS A 476 4.02 -6.11 -25.66
CA HIS A 476 4.61 -4.89 -26.18
C HIS A 476 5.78 -4.38 -25.31
N PRO A 477 6.87 -5.15 -25.17
CA PRO A 477 7.98 -4.80 -24.28
C PRO A 477 8.75 -3.55 -24.74
N ALA A 478 8.82 -3.32 -26.05
CA ALA A 478 9.58 -2.21 -26.66
C ALA A 478 8.82 -0.87 -26.71
N LYS A 479 7.50 -0.86 -26.45
CA LYS A 479 6.72 0.38 -26.46
C LYS A 479 6.92 1.17 -25.16
N SER A 480 6.86 2.50 -25.27
CA SER A 480 6.90 3.40 -24.11
C SER A 480 5.79 3.05 -23.11
N THR A 481 6.07 3.25 -21.83
CA THR A 481 5.14 2.96 -20.73
C THR A 481 3.84 3.77 -20.88
N LYS A 482 3.90 5.05 -21.28
CA LYS A 482 2.71 5.88 -21.52
C LYS A 482 1.77 5.25 -22.56
N THR A 483 2.34 4.75 -23.65
CA THR A 483 1.59 4.07 -24.71
C THR A 483 0.96 2.78 -24.21
N ARG A 484 1.64 2.05 -23.32
CA ARG A 484 1.11 0.82 -22.72
C ARG A 484 -0.02 1.11 -21.73
N ASP A 485 0.09 2.17 -20.94
CA ASP A 485 -0.97 2.57 -20.00
C ASP A 485 -2.22 3.01 -20.77
N ALA A 486 -2.06 3.73 -21.89
CA ALA A 486 -3.15 4.03 -22.81
C ALA A 486 -3.77 2.77 -23.44
N MET A 487 -2.94 1.79 -23.84
CA MET A 487 -3.44 0.50 -24.35
C MET A 487 -4.20 -0.28 -23.29
N TYR A 488 -3.70 -0.29 -22.05
CA TYR A 488 -4.36 -0.92 -20.92
C TYR A 488 -5.71 -0.25 -20.61
N ALA A 489 -5.78 1.08 -20.58
CA ALA A 489 -7.03 1.81 -20.37
C ALA A 489 -8.07 1.48 -21.46
N ALA A 490 -7.66 1.48 -22.73
CA ALA A 490 -8.54 1.09 -23.83
C ALA A 490 -8.98 -0.40 -23.76
N LEU A 491 -8.12 -1.27 -23.25
CA LEU A 491 -8.42 -2.69 -23.04
C LEU A 491 -9.47 -2.89 -21.93
N LEU A 492 -9.33 -2.17 -20.81
CA LEU A 492 -10.30 -2.19 -19.72
C LEU A 492 -11.69 -1.75 -20.17
N GLU A 493 -11.76 -0.67 -20.96
CA GLU A 493 -13.00 -0.15 -21.52
C GLU A 493 -13.68 -1.20 -22.44
N ARG A 494 -12.91 -1.84 -23.32
CA ARG A 494 -13.42 -2.89 -24.21
C ARG A 494 -13.90 -4.14 -23.48
N MET A 495 -13.24 -4.50 -22.39
CA MET A 495 -13.58 -5.67 -21.57
C MET A 495 -14.74 -5.40 -20.59
N GLN A 496 -15.23 -4.16 -20.50
CA GLN A 496 -16.29 -3.72 -19.59
C GLN A 496 -16.02 -4.08 -18.11
N LEU A 497 -14.76 -4.13 -17.71
CA LEU A 497 -14.40 -4.41 -16.33
C LEU A 497 -14.69 -3.19 -15.46
N PRO A 498 -15.34 -3.34 -14.29
CA PRO A 498 -15.61 -2.20 -13.42
C PRO A 498 -14.29 -1.60 -12.92
N PRO A 499 -14.18 -0.27 -12.77
CA PRO A 499 -12.99 0.33 -12.21
C PRO A 499 -12.79 -0.21 -10.80
N VAL A 500 -11.60 -0.75 -10.54
CA VAL A 500 -11.24 -1.18 -9.18
C VAL A 500 -11.07 0.10 -8.38
N ALA A 501 -12.11 0.46 -7.63
CA ALA A 501 -11.94 1.30 -6.46
C ALA A 501 -11.05 0.48 -5.53
N LEU A 502 -9.73 0.70 -5.60
CA LEU A 502 -8.78 0.17 -4.63
C LEU A 502 -9.42 0.35 -3.26
N VAL A 503 -9.50 -0.75 -2.50
CA VAL A 503 -10.18 -0.86 -1.21
C VAL A 503 -9.48 -0.03 -0.12
N ARG A 504 -8.74 1.04 -0.49
CA ARG A 504 -8.33 2.13 0.39
C ARG A 504 -9.50 2.97 0.92
N GLN A 505 -10.74 2.72 0.49
CA GLN A 505 -11.93 3.30 1.12
C GLN A 505 -12.28 2.61 2.46
N LYS A 506 -11.40 2.73 3.46
CA LYS A 506 -11.81 2.72 4.87
C LYS A 506 -10.81 3.26 5.89
N GLN A 507 -9.62 3.72 5.49
CA GLN A 507 -8.67 4.34 6.43
C GLN A 507 -8.75 5.87 6.52
N ALA A 508 -9.46 6.57 5.61
CA ALA A 508 -9.62 8.03 5.70
C ALA A 508 -10.73 8.51 6.68
N LYS A 509 -11.15 7.67 7.63
CA LYS A 509 -12.02 8.05 8.75
C LYS A 509 -11.45 7.60 10.10
N THR A 510 -10.13 7.66 10.26
CA THR A 510 -9.59 7.88 11.60
C THR A 510 -9.97 9.30 12.00
N HIS A 511 -10.65 9.44 13.12
CA HIS A 511 -10.79 10.71 13.83
C HIS A 511 -9.41 11.37 13.90
N GLN A 512 -9.11 12.32 13.01
CA GLN A 512 -8.22 13.40 13.39
C GLN A 512 -9.03 14.19 14.41
N PRO A 513 -8.61 14.28 15.69
CA PRO A 513 -9.01 15.40 16.51
C PRO A 513 -8.26 16.63 15.96
N GLY A 514 -8.65 17.04 14.75
CA GLY A 514 -8.28 18.35 14.23
C GLY A 514 -8.81 19.35 15.24
N LEU A 515 -7.95 20.28 15.64
CA LEU A 515 -8.38 21.41 16.44
C LEU A 515 -9.57 22.04 15.70
N ASP A 516 -10.72 22.12 16.35
CA ASP A 516 -11.92 22.71 15.74
C ASP A 516 -11.53 24.07 15.14
N ALA A 517 -11.99 24.39 13.93
CA ALA A 517 -11.50 25.55 13.19
C ALA A 517 -11.64 26.86 13.99
N THR A 518 -12.63 26.90 14.89
CA THR A 518 -12.83 27.92 15.92
C THR A 518 -11.70 27.99 16.95
N ARG A 519 -11.24 26.85 17.48
CA ARG A 519 -10.11 26.76 18.41
C ARG A 519 -8.79 27.08 17.72
N GLU A 520 -8.64 26.73 16.44
CA GLU A 520 -7.45 27.11 15.65
C GLU A 520 -7.39 28.63 15.43
N ALA A 521 -8.53 29.25 15.10
CA ALA A 521 -8.63 30.71 14.97
C ALA A 521 -8.40 31.43 16.31
N GLN A 522 -8.93 30.92 17.42
CA GLN A 522 -8.67 31.44 18.76
C GLN A 522 -7.19 31.30 19.16
N GLY A 523 -6.58 30.15 18.84
CA GLY A 523 -5.15 29.93 19.07
C GLY A 523 -4.28 30.92 18.29
N LYS A 524 -4.59 31.15 17.00
CA LYS A 524 -3.91 32.17 16.18
C LYS A 524 -4.07 33.56 16.77
N ALA A 525 -5.29 33.97 17.14
CA ALA A 525 -5.52 35.29 17.75
C ALA A 525 -4.75 35.49 19.08
N HIS A 526 -4.66 34.45 19.91
CA HIS A 526 -3.85 34.49 21.13
C HIS A 526 -2.34 34.56 20.84
N LEU A 527 -1.85 33.83 19.84
CA LEU A 527 -0.45 33.89 19.41
C LEU A 527 -0.09 35.28 18.87
N ASP A 528 -0.96 35.88 18.05
CA ASP A 528 -0.76 37.23 17.53
C ASP A 528 -0.75 38.27 18.65
N ALA A 529 -1.62 38.12 19.66
CA ALA A 529 -1.64 38.98 20.84
C ALA A 529 -0.38 38.83 21.71
N ILE A 530 0.14 37.60 21.87
CA ILE A 530 1.40 37.34 22.60
C ILE A 530 2.60 37.92 21.82
N ALA A 531 2.64 37.74 20.50
CA ALA A 531 3.69 38.28 19.65
C ALA A 531 3.71 39.82 19.70
N ALA A 532 2.54 40.46 19.70
CA ALA A 532 2.41 41.91 19.83
C ALA A 532 2.75 42.45 21.23
N ALA A 533 2.66 41.62 22.27
CA ALA A 533 3.03 41.99 23.64
C ALA A 533 4.51 41.76 23.99
N GLY A 534 5.23 40.99 23.15
CA GLY A 534 6.66 40.70 23.30
C GLY A 534 7.60 41.61 22.50
N SER A 535 7.05 42.55 21.73
CA SER A 535 7.74 43.68 21.08
C SER A 535 7.46 44.98 21.83
#